data_AF-A0AAP6SEY7-F1
#
_entry.id   AF-A0AAP6SEY7-F1
#
_cell.length_a   1.000
_cell.length_b   1.000
_cell.length_c   1.000
_cell.angle_alpha   90.00
_cell.angle_beta   90.00
_cell.angle_gamma   90.00
#
_symmetry.space_group_name_H-M   'P 1'
#
loop_
_entity.id
_entity.type
_entity.pdbx_description
1 polymer ?
#
loop_
_entity_poly.entity_id
_entity_poly.type
_entity_poly.pdbx_seq_one_letter_code
_entity_poly.pdbx_strand_id
1 'polypeptide(L)' 'MKVFTEMGKWCLFEIKGLKEGTVLSGIFNPINKAFDFKWKGEDAMLWIGENAELVEIQKPVSDK' A
#
# COMPACT_ATOMS: atom_id res chain seq x y z
N MET A 1 -4.77 5.03 1.61
CA MET A 1 -3.40 5.55 1.41
C MET A 1 -3.29 6.84 2.21
N LYS A 2 -2.26 6.94 3.04
CA LYS A 2 -2.05 8.05 3.97
C LYS A 2 -0.56 8.24 4.18
N VAL A 3 -0.09 9.49 4.14
CA VAL A 3 1.34 9.80 4.28
C VAL A 3 1.64 10.19 5.72
N PHE A 4 2.61 9.52 6.32
CA PHE A 4 3.00 9.72 7.72
C PHE A 4 4.39 10.34 7.84
N THR A 5 5.27 10.07 6.88
CA THR A 5 6.68 10.49 6.93
C THR A 5 7.09 11.22 5.65
N GLU A 6 8.19 11.96 5.73
CA GLU A 6 8.78 12.63 4.57
C GLU A 6 9.25 11.60 3.52
N MET A 7 9.87 10.50 3.95
CA MET A 7 10.24 9.40 3.06
C MET A 7 9.02 8.85 2.32
N GLY A 8 7.92 8.59 3.05
CA GLY A 8 6.67 8.13 2.46
C GLY A 8 6.11 9.10 1.42
N LYS A 9 6.23 10.41 1.65
CA LYS A 9 5.84 11.45 0.68
C LYS A 9 6.65 11.36 -0.61
N TRP A 10 7.96 11.19 -0.52
CA TRP A 10 8.84 11.05 -1.69
C TRP A 10 8.54 9.77 -2.46
N CYS A 11 8.41 8.64 -1.78
CA CYS A 11 8.03 7.37 -2.41
C CYS A 11 6.66 7.47 -3.11
N LEU A 12 5.69 8.17 -2.51
CA LEU A 12 4.39 8.37 -3.15
C LEU A 12 4.50 9.23 -4.42
N PHE A 13 5.35 10.25 -4.42
CA PHE A 13 5.54 11.15 -5.57
C PHE A 13 6.02 10.40 -6.83
N GLU A 14 6.74 9.30 -6.65
CA GLU A 14 7.19 8.42 -7.75
C GLU A 14 6.01 7.68 -8.41
N ILE A 15 4.93 7.40 -7.66
CA ILE A 15 3.75 6.68 -8.15
C ILE A 15 2.76 7.67 -8.79
N LYS A 16 2.95 7.93 -10.08
CA LYS A 16 2.23 8.99 -10.81
C LYS A 16 0.70 8.85 -10.76
N GLY A 17 0.08 9.85 -10.16
CA GLY A 17 -1.37 10.01 -10.10
C GLY A 17 -2.04 9.24 -8.96
N LEU A 18 -1.28 8.58 -8.09
CA LEU A 18 -1.79 8.09 -6.82
C LEU A 18 -1.88 9.25 -5.81
N LYS A 19 -3.00 9.38 -5.10
CA LYS A 19 -3.27 10.51 -4.19
C LYS A 19 -3.74 10.05 -2.83
N GLU A 20 -3.46 10.86 -1.82
CA GLU A 20 -3.87 10.57 -0.43
C GLU A 20 -5.38 10.41 -0.31
N GLY A 21 -5.81 9.48 0.54
CA GLY A 21 -7.20 9.06 0.63
C GLY A 21 -7.61 7.94 -0.33
N THR A 22 -6.77 7.56 -1.31
CA THR A 22 -7.08 6.42 -2.19
C THR A 22 -7.10 5.12 -1.40
N VAL A 23 -8.20 4.35 -1.52
CA VAL A 23 -8.31 2.99 -0.98
C VAL A 23 -7.82 2.01 -2.05
N LEU A 24 -6.93 1.09 -1.65
CA LEU A 24 -6.29 0.14 -2.53
C LEU A 24 -6.49 -1.28 -1.98
N SER A 25 -6.49 -2.26 -2.89
CA SER A 25 -6.48 -3.69 -2.56
C SER A 25 -5.21 -4.30 -3.14
N GLY A 26 -4.60 -5.20 -2.39
CA GLY A 26 -3.27 -5.69 -2.68
C GLY A 26 -2.81 -6.76 -1.68
N ILE A 27 -1.56 -7.13 -1.79
CA ILE A 27 -0.93 -8.15 -0.95
C ILE A 27 -0.09 -7.43 0.09
N PHE A 28 -0.39 -7.69 1.36
CA PHE A 28 0.40 -7.17 2.47
C PHE A 28 1.43 -8.18 2.93
N ASN A 29 2.70 -7.80 2.95
CA ASN A 29 3.78 -8.55 3.56
C ASN A 29 4.08 -8.00 4.98
N PRO A 30 3.73 -8.74 6.05
CA PRO A 30 3.93 -8.25 7.42
C PRO A 30 5.41 -8.21 7.85
N ILE A 31 6.31 -8.91 7.16
CA ILE A 31 7.72 -9.00 7.56
C ILE A 31 8.44 -7.66 7.35
N ASN A 32 8.25 -7.06 6.18
CA ASN A 32 8.88 -5.79 5.78
C ASN A 32 7.87 -4.62 5.74
N LYS A 33 6.62 -4.88 6.13
CA LYS A 33 5.49 -3.93 6.07
C LYS A 33 5.21 -3.39 4.66
N ALA A 34 5.58 -4.12 3.62
CA ALA A 34 5.28 -3.77 2.24
C ALA A 34 3.83 -4.11 1.88
N PHE A 35 3.21 -3.27 1.07
CA PHE A 35 1.90 -3.48 0.46
C PHE A 35 2.04 -3.37 -1.04
N ASP A 36 1.99 -4.52 -1.71
CA ASP A 36 2.15 -4.68 -3.15
C ASP A 36 0.79 -4.63 -3.85
N PHE A 37 0.68 -3.85 -4.93
CA PHE A 37 -0.56 -3.68 -5.68
C PHE A 37 -0.26 -3.30 -7.13
N LYS A 38 -1.27 -3.38 -8.00
CA LYS A 38 -1.17 -2.87 -9.37
C LYS A 38 -1.78 -1.46 -9.46
N TRP A 39 -1.04 -0.54 -10.06
CA TRP A 39 -1.49 0.81 -10.36
C TRP A 39 -1.35 1.10 -11.84
N LYS A 40 -2.48 1.33 -12.53
CA LYS A 40 -2.50 1.60 -13.99
C LYS A 40 -1.75 0.55 -14.84
N GLY A 41 -1.76 -0.70 -14.40
CA GLY A 41 -1.08 -1.82 -15.08
C GLY A 41 0.36 -2.06 -14.65
N GLU A 42 0.96 -1.15 -13.88
CA GLU A 42 2.32 -1.28 -13.35
C GLU A 42 2.29 -1.83 -11.91
N ASP A 43 3.32 -2.59 -11.54
CA ASP A 43 3.51 -3.02 -10.16
C ASP A 43 4.00 -1.85 -9.32
N ALA A 44 3.35 -1.64 -8.19
CA ALA A 44 3.67 -0.57 -7.25
C ALA A 44 3.65 -1.12 -5.83
N MET A 45 4.41 -0.46 -4.96
CA MET A 45 4.54 -0.86 -3.56
C MET A 45 4.43 0.37 -2.67
N LEU A 46 3.72 0.20 -1.55
CA LEU A 46 3.68 1.16 -0.45
C LEU A 46 4.22 0.50 0.82
N TRP A 47 4.57 1.29 1.81
CA TRP A 47 4.97 0.82 3.13
C TRP A 47 3.98 1.28 4.19
N ILE A 48 3.47 0.31 4.95
CA ILE A 48 2.55 0.57 6.05
C ILE A 48 3.26 1.33 7.16
N GLY A 49 2.72 2.49 7.53
CA GLY A 49 3.30 3.42 8.49
C GLY A 49 4.17 4.51 7.87
N GLU A 50 4.45 4.45 6.56
CA GLU A 50 5.21 5.47 5.83
C GLU A 50 4.30 6.25 4.88
N ASN A 51 3.69 5.55 3.92
CA ASN A 51 2.78 6.10 2.91
C ASN A 51 1.51 5.27 2.72
N ALA A 52 1.22 4.35 3.63
CA ALA A 52 -0.04 3.63 3.69
C ALA A 52 -0.41 3.28 5.12
N GLU A 53 -1.71 3.05 5.33
CA GLU A 53 -2.26 2.44 6.55
C GLU A 53 -3.12 1.24 6.14
N LEU A 54 -3.15 0.22 6.99
CA LEU A 54 -4.01 -0.94 6.79
C LEU A 54 -5.42 -0.60 7.28
N VAL A 55 -6.41 -0.81 6.42
CA VAL A 55 -7.83 -0.63 6.75
C VAL A 55 -8.45 -1.95 7.16
N GLU A 56 -8.20 -3.01 6.38
CA GLU A 56 -8.74 -4.34 6.61
C GLU A 56 -7.73 -5.40 6.16
N ILE A 57 -7.60 -6.49 6.92
CA ILE A 57 -6.81 -7.66 6.54
C ILE A 57 -7.78 -8.82 6.35
N GLN A 58 -8.02 -9.18 5.09
CA GLN A 58 -8.74 -10.41 4.79
C GLN A 58 -7.76 -11.58 4.85
N LYS A 59 -7.97 -12.48 5.81
CA LYS A 59 -7.24 -13.76 5.82
C LYS A 59 -7.77 -14.61 4.68
N PRO A 60 -6.91 -15.33 3.94
CA PRO A 60 -7.39 -16.31 2.98
C PRO A 60 -8.35 -17.25 3.71
N VAL A 61 -9.55 -17.41 3.15
CA VAL A 61 -10.56 -18.33 3.68
C VAL A 61 -9.90 -19.71 3.71
N SER A 62 -9.70 -20.27 4.90
CA SER A 62 -9.26 -21.67 4.99
C SER A 62 -10.43 -22.52 4.53
N ASP A 63 -10.35 -23.07 3.33
CA ASP A 63 -11.26 -24.13 2.90
C ASP A 63 -11.12 -25.28 3.92
N LYS A 64 -12.22 -25.55 4.64
CA LYS A 64 -12.34 -26.65 5.60
C LYS A 64 -12.62 -27.96 4.87
#